data_AF-G5IZF3-F1
#
_entry.id   AF-G5IZF3-F1
#
_cell.length_a   1.000
_cell.length_b   1.000
_cell.length_c   1.000
_cell.angle_alpha   90.00
_cell.angle_beta   90.00
_cell.angle_gamma   90.00
#
_symmetry.space_group_name_H-M   'P 1'
#
loop_
_entity.id
_entity.type
_entity.pdbx_description
1 polymer ?
#
loop_
_entity_poly.entity_id
_entity_poly.type
_entity_poly.pdbx_seq_one_letter_code
_entity_poly.pdbx_strand_id
1 'polypeptide(L)'
;MIIAPLMIPIIGIAYALVTFNPRLISYSFIRLIFGILLTIGIAFLTTEIIGYQLSGSEILARTKPTLLDLGVAIAAGTAGGFAKVRRSVSDAIPGVAISVALVPPLCVVGIGFAVEGLSLSSGSFMLFLTNLVGIILTASVVFLFESYGSWKKATASLFGLLASLIMITLPLNFSFREMIIENQIRHELAKRHRKHKDREDSLITKVDVQLKEDKIVVIADVIITPDRLDKIDPEENLKKTQKILSDKMGQPVELRVRVFPIDILNFEAD
;
A
#
# COMPACT_ATOMS: atom_id res chain seq x y z
N MET A 1 -21.95 1.73 5.75
CA MET A 1 -21.06 2.80 5.24
C MET A 1 -21.84 4.08 4.91
N ILE A 2 -22.69 4.60 5.80
CA ILE A 2 -23.56 5.74 5.44
C ILE A 2 -22.88 7.08 5.67
N ILE A 3 -22.02 7.25 6.69
CA ILE A 3 -21.13 8.42 6.81
C ILE A 3 -19.88 7.97 7.58
N ALA A 4 -18.76 7.69 6.91
CA ALA A 4 -17.49 7.65 7.62
C ALA A 4 -17.24 9.05 8.22
N PRO A 5 -16.71 9.17 9.45
CA PRO A 5 -16.53 10.46 10.14
C PRO A 5 -15.56 11.41 9.43
N LEU A 6 -14.99 10.99 8.29
CA LEU A 6 -13.94 11.67 7.54
C LEU A 6 -14.46 12.66 6.50
N MET A 7 -15.64 12.43 5.90
CA MET A 7 -16.09 13.28 4.78
C MET A 7 -16.21 14.76 5.16
N ILE A 8 -16.92 15.05 6.25
CA ILE A 8 -17.18 16.43 6.68
C ILE A 8 -15.87 17.17 7.03
N PRO A 9 -14.95 16.60 7.82
CA PRO A 9 -13.62 17.19 8.03
C PRO A 9 -12.85 17.44 6.73
N ILE A 10 -12.85 16.50 5.79
CA ILE A 10 -12.10 16.63 4.53
C ILE A 10 -12.64 17.78 3.67
N ILE A 11 -13.95 17.83 3.47
CA ILE A 11 -14.58 18.91 2.72
C ILE A 11 -14.46 20.25 3.47
N GLY A 12 -14.49 20.22 4.81
CA GLY A 12 -14.23 21.38 5.66
C GLY A 12 -12.83 21.96 5.47
N ILE A 13 -11.80 21.11 5.36
CA ILE A 13 -10.43 21.55 5.03
C ILE A 13 -10.40 22.20 3.64
N ALA A 14 -10.97 21.55 2.63
CA ALA A 14 -11.01 22.10 1.26
C ALA A 14 -11.68 23.48 1.22
N TYR A 15 -12.83 23.63 1.87
CA TYR A 15 -13.52 24.91 1.99
C TYR A 15 -12.72 25.96 2.76
N ALA A 16 -12.09 25.57 3.87
CA ALA A 16 -11.31 26.46 4.71
C ALA A 16 -10.04 26.98 4.02
N LEU A 17 -9.42 26.17 3.16
CA LEU A 17 -8.29 26.58 2.32
C LEU A 17 -8.69 27.64 1.29
N VAL A 18 -9.85 27.46 0.66
CA VAL A 18 -10.37 28.39 -0.35
C VAL A 18 -10.87 29.72 0.27
N THR A 19 -11.44 29.65 1.47
CA THR A 19 -11.92 30.82 2.22
C THR A 19 -10.85 31.47 3.11
N PHE A 20 -9.67 30.87 3.20
CA PHE A 20 -8.55 31.32 4.04
C PHE A 20 -8.94 31.47 5.53
N ASN A 21 -9.65 30.47 6.07
CA ASN A 21 -10.13 30.45 7.45
C ASN A 21 -9.27 29.51 8.32
N PRO A 22 -8.22 30.01 9.00
CA PRO A 22 -7.29 29.15 9.75
C PRO A 22 -7.94 28.43 10.92
N ARG A 23 -8.96 29.02 11.56
CA ARG A 23 -9.71 28.37 12.65
C ARG A 23 -10.42 27.11 12.15
N LEU A 24 -11.03 27.20 10.96
CA LEU A 24 -11.74 26.07 10.35
C LEU A 24 -10.77 25.01 9.82
N ILE A 25 -9.58 25.41 9.32
CA ILE A 25 -8.51 24.47 8.95
C ILE A 25 -8.13 23.64 10.17
N SER A 26 -7.72 24.27 11.27
CA SER A 26 -7.27 23.55 12.46
C SER A 26 -8.36 22.66 13.05
N TYR A 27 -9.60 23.16 13.12
CA TYR A 27 -10.73 22.40 13.64
C TYR A 27 -11.04 21.15 12.80
N SER A 28 -11.06 21.30 11.48
CA SER A 28 -11.33 20.20 10.55
C SER A 28 -10.15 19.22 10.52
N PHE A 29 -8.92 19.71 10.60
CA PHE A 29 -7.73 18.89 10.66
C PHE A 29 -7.69 18.01 11.93
N ILE A 30 -7.98 18.56 13.11
CA ILE A 30 -8.02 17.79 14.36
C ILE A 30 -9.07 16.67 14.27
N ARG A 31 -10.26 16.96 13.73
CA ARG A 31 -11.32 15.97 13.54
C ARG A 31 -10.94 14.89 12.53
N LEU A 32 -10.24 15.26 11.47
CA LEU A 32 -9.71 14.31 10.49
C LEU A 32 -8.71 13.36 11.15
N ILE A 33 -7.75 13.88 11.91
CA ILE A 33 -6.77 13.06 12.64
C ILE A 33 -7.47 12.11 13.62
N PHE A 34 -8.44 12.60 14.39
CA PHE A 34 -9.20 11.75 15.30
C PHE A 34 -9.93 10.62 14.56
N GLY A 35 -10.56 10.90 13.42
CA GLY A 35 -11.21 9.89 12.60
C GLY A 35 -10.24 8.86 12.01
N ILE A 36 -9.04 9.29 11.61
CA ILE A 36 -7.97 8.42 11.12
C ILE A 36 -7.51 7.47 12.24
N LEU A 37 -7.16 8.03 13.41
CA LEU A 37 -6.70 7.25 14.56
C LEU A 37 -7.77 6.28 15.05
N LEU A 38 -9.03 6.71 15.09
CA LEU A 38 -10.15 5.84 15.47
C LEU A 38 -10.30 4.66 14.50
N THR A 39 -10.21 4.93 13.19
CA THR A 39 -10.32 3.88 12.15
C THR A 39 -9.17 2.87 12.25
N ILE A 40 -7.94 3.36 12.38
CA ILE A 40 -6.74 2.53 12.55
C ILE A 40 -6.83 1.73 13.85
N GLY A 41 -7.19 2.36 14.97
CA GLY A 41 -7.30 1.73 16.28
C GLY A 41 -8.37 0.63 16.32
N ILE A 42 -9.54 0.86 15.73
CA ILE A 42 -10.58 -0.17 15.62
C ILE A 42 -10.08 -1.35 14.79
N ALA A 43 -9.45 -1.10 13.64
CA ALA A 43 -8.92 -2.15 12.80
C ALA A 43 -7.82 -2.96 13.52
N PHE A 44 -6.89 -2.29 14.20
CA PHE A 44 -5.84 -2.89 15.00
C PHE A 44 -6.41 -3.79 16.10
N LEU A 45 -7.29 -3.25 16.97
CA LEU A 45 -7.89 -4.00 18.07
C LEU A 45 -8.70 -5.19 17.58
N THR A 46 -9.44 -5.02 16.49
CA THR A 46 -10.22 -6.12 15.91
C THR A 46 -9.31 -7.22 15.38
N THR A 47 -8.17 -6.87 14.79
CA THR A 47 -7.19 -7.83 14.27
C THR A 47 -6.54 -8.64 15.40
N GLU A 48 -6.15 -7.96 16.48
CA GLU A 48 -5.60 -8.56 17.70
C GLU A 48 -6.60 -9.53 18.35
N ILE A 49 -7.85 -9.10 18.54
CA ILE A 49 -8.89 -9.91 19.19
C ILE A 49 -9.21 -11.17 18.38
N ILE A 50 -9.21 -11.06 17.05
CA ILE A 50 -9.51 -12.19 16.15
C ILE A 50 -8.30 -13.12 15.98
N GLY A 51 -7.08 -12.64 16.23
CA GLY A 51 -5.85 -13.40 15.97
C GLY A 51 -5.60 -13.63 14.47
N TYR A 52 -5.95 -12.65 13.63
CA TYR A 52 -5.86 -12.78 12.18
C TYR A 52 -4.39 -12.83 11.70
N GLN A 53 -4.03 -13.88 10.97
CA GLN A 53 -2.71 -14.00 10.32
C GLN A 53 -2.81 -13.61 8.84
N LEU A 54 -1.83 -12.82 8.36
CA LEU A 54 -1.78 -12.28 7.01
C LEU A 54 -1.81 -13.38 5.94
N SER A 55 -2.96 -13.57 5.29
CA SER A 55 -3.08 -14.50 4.15
C SER A 55 -4.08 -14.05 3.07
N GLY A 56 -4.65 -12.84 3.17
CA GLY A 56 -5.60 -12.31 2.19
C GLY A 56 -4.93 -11.63 0.98
N SER A 57 -5.20 -12.14 -0.22
CA SER A 57 -4.74 -11.52 -1.48
C SER A 57 -5.32 -10.12 -1.71
N GLU A 58 -6.49 -9.86 -1.14
CA GLU A 58 -7.25 -8.62 -1.21
C GLU A 58 -6.58 -7.48 -0.44
N ILE A 59 -5.92 -7.80 0.67
CA ILE A 59 -5.17 -6.83 1.49
C ILE A 59 -3.92 -6.40 0.73
N LEU A 60 -3.20 -7.36 0.13
CA LEU A 60 -2.01 -7.10 -0.68
C LEU A 60 -2.33 -6.29 -1.95
N ALA A 61 -3.52 -6.47 -2.52
CA ALA A 61 -3.98 -5.68 -3.66
C ALA A 61 -4.16 -4.18 -3.32
N ARG A 62 -4.41 -3.84 -2.04
CA ARG A 62 -4.56 -2.46 -1.56
C ARG A 62 -3.24 -1.77 -1.21
N THR A 63 -2.13 -2.51 -1.19
CA THR A 63 -0.78 -1.99 -0.94
C THR A 63 -0.10 -1.45 -2.21
N LYS A 64 -0.69 -1.71 -3.38
CA LYS A 64 -0.20 -1.28 -4.69
C LYS A 64 -0.99 -0.07 -5.18
N PRO A 65 -0.63 1.16 -4.76
CA PRO A 65 -1.33 2.36 -5.21
C PRO A 65 -1.26 2.47 -6.74
N THR A 66 -2.40 2.69 -7.36
CA THR A 66 -2.51 2.83 -8.81
C THR A 66 -2.91 4.25 -9.19
N LEU A 67 -2.60 4.65 -10.44
CA LEU A 67 -3.11 5.91 -11.00
C LEU A 67 -4.65 5.94 -11.09
N LEU A 68 -5.29 4.77 -11.14
CA LEU A 68 -6.75 4.66 -11.16
C LEU A 68 -7.35 5.09 -9.82
N ASP A 69 -6.68 4.80 -8.69
CA ASP A 69 -7.13 5.24 -7.37
C ASP A 69 -7.15 6.78 -7.26
N LEU A 70 -6.15 7.44 -7.85
CA LEU A 70 -6.13 8.90 -7.94
C LEU A 70 -7.29 9.42 -8.80
N GLY A 71 -7.62 8.76 -9.91
CA GLY A 71 -8.79 9.09 -10.72
C GLY A 71 -10.09 9.00 -9.93
N VAL A 72 -10.26 7.95 -9.12
CA VAL A 72 -11.40 7.79 -8.22
C VAL A 72 -11.42 8.89 -7.14
N ALA A 73 -10.28 9.23 -6.56
CA ALA A 73 -10.16 10.30 -5.57
C ALA A 73 -10.54 11.67 -6.14
N ILE A 74 -10.11 11.95 -7.37
CA ILE A 74 -10.48 13.18 -8.11
C ILE A 74 -12.00 13.22 -8.32
N ALA A 75 -12.60 12.14 -8.84
CA ALA A 75 -14.04 12.07 -9.06
C ALA A 75 -14.83 12.22 -7.75
N ALA A 76 -14.39 11.56 -6.67
CA ALA A 76 -15.01 11.63 -5.36
C ALA A 76 -14.93 13.04 -4.74
N GLY A 77 -13.79 13.71 -4.87
CA GLY A 77 -13.62 15.08 -4.39
C GLY A 77 -14.42 16.10 -5.18
N THR A 78 -14.46 15.98 -6.52
CA THR A 78 -15.34 16.81 -7.36
C THR A 78 -16.80 16.62 -7.00
N ALA A 79 -17.26 15.37 -6.88
CA ALA A 79 -18.64 15.07 -6.48
C ALA A 79 -18.95 15.59 -5.06
N GLY A 80 -17.99 15.47 -4.13
CA GLY A 80 -18.13 15.95 -2.76
C GLY A 80 -18.23 17.46 -2.66
N GLY A 81 -17.40 18.19 -3.41
CA GLY A 81 -17.49 19.64 -3.53
C GLY A 81 -18.84 20.07 -4.12
N PHE A 82 -19.25 19.44 -5.23
CA PHE A 82 -20.48 19.80 -5.93
C PHE A 82 -21.74 19.53 -5.09
N ALA A 83 -21.79 18.40 -4.38
CA ALA A 83 -22.89 18.08 -3.48
C ALA A 83 -23.01 19.09 -2.33
N LYS A 84 -21.89 19.62 -1.82
CA LYS A 84 -21.94 20.66 -0.79
C LYS A 84 -22.37 22.03 -1.28
N VAL A 85 -22.12 22.34 -2.56
CA VAL A 85 -22.59 23.59 -3.16
C VAL A 85 -24.09 23.53 -3.49
N ARG A 86 -24.59 22.37 -3.93
CA ARG A 86 -25.99 22.21 -4.34
C ARG A 86 -26.83 21.45 -3.32
N ARG A 87 -27.74 22.16 -2.65
CA ARG A 87 -28.73 21.56 -1.72
C ARG A 87 -29.62 20.48 -2.35
N SER A 88 -29.79 20.47 -3.67
CA SER A 88 -30.57 19.47 -4.40
C SER A 88 -29.83 18.15 -4.63
N VAL A 89 -28.53 18.08 -4.33
CA VAL A 89 -27.71 16.87 -4.50
C VAL A 89 -27.49 16.22 -3.14
N SER A 90 -27.73 14.91 -3.07
CA SER A 90 -27.55 14.15 -1.83
C SER A 90 -26.07 14.04 -1.45
N ASP A 91 -25.76 14.40 -0.20
CA ASP A 91 -24.44 14.18 0.42
C ASP A 91 -24.06 12.68 0.50
N ALA A 92 -25.03 11.77 0.37
CA ALA A 92 -24.81 10.34 0.53
C ALA A 92 -23.91 9.75 -0.56
N ILE A 93 -24.08 10.17 -1.82
CA ILE A 93 -23.35 9.57 -2.95
C ILE A 93 -21.84 9.87 -2.89
N PRO A 94 -21.40 11.14 -2.74
CA PRO A 94 -19.98 11.42 -2.56
C PRO A 94 -19.44 10.90 -1.23
N GLY A 95 -20.27 10.89 -0.18
CA GLY A 95 -19.90 10.34 1.12
C GLY A 95 -19.54 8.86 1.06
N VAL A 96 -20.29 8.07 0.31
CA VAL A 96 -19.96 6.66 0.05
C VAL A 96 -18.66 6.55 -0.75
N ALA A 97 -18.51 7.32 -1.84
CA ALA A 97 -17.29 7.27 -2.68
C ALA A 97 -16.02 7.60 -1.88
N ILE A 98 -16.05 8.67 -1.08
CA ILE A 98 -14.94 9.08 -0.21
C ILE A 98 -14.65 8.00 0.85
N SER A 99 -15.71 7.42 1.43
CA SER A 99 -15.55 6.35 2.44
C SER A 99 -14.91 5.10 1.84
N VAL A 100 -15.35 4.67 0.65
CA VAL A 100 -14.78 3.51 -0.08
C VAL A 100 -13.32 3.76 -0.48
N ALA A 101 -12.95 4.99 -0.81
CA ALA A 101 -11.59 5.34 -1.23
C ALA A 101 -10.59 5.47 -0.05
N LEU A 102 -11.06 5.79 1.15
CA LEU A 102 -10.19 6.14 2.29
C LEU A 102 -10.21 5.15 3.45
N VAL A 103 -11.38 4.57 3.78
CA VAL A 103 -11.50 3.67 4.94
C VAL A 103 -10.73 2.36 4.74
N PRO A 104 -10.81 1.65 3.59
CA PRO A 104 -10.10 0.39 3.42
C PRO A 104 -8.57 0.53 3.56
N PRO A 105 -7.89 1.52 2.95
CA PRO A 105 -6.46 1.74 3.18
C PRO A 105 -6.10 1.96 4.66
N LEU A 106 -6.91 2.73 5.40
CA LEU A 106 -6.70 2.93 6.85
C LEU A 106 -6.89 1.64 7.66
N CYS A 107 -7.85 0.80 7.28
CA CYS A 107 -8.02 -0.51 7.89
C CYS A 107 -6.79 -1.40 7.64
N VAL A 108 -6.24 -1.39 6.43
CA VAL A 108 -5.01 -2.14 6.12
C VAL A 108 -3.82 -1.64 6.93
N VAL A 109 -3.70 -0.32 7.17
CA VAL A 109 -2.68 0.24 8.08
C VAL A 109 -2.84 -0.30 9.51
N GLY A 110 -4.07 -0.34 10.03
CA GLY A 110 -4.34 -0.89 11.36
C GLY A 110 -4.04 -2.39 11.48
N ILE A 111 -4.41 -3.17 10.46
CA ILE A 111 -4.07 -4.60 10.36
C ILE A 111 -2.55 -4.77 10.30
N GLY A 112 -1.86 -3.98 9.47
CA GLY A 112 -0.41 -4.03 9.33
C GLY A 112 0.34 -3.71 10.63
N PHE A 113 -0.21 -2.86 11.50
CA PHE A 113 0.36 -2.64 12.82
C PHE A 113 0.17 -3.83 13.78
N ALA A 114 -0.94 -4.56 13.70
CA ALA A 114 -1.19 -5.74 14.56
C ALA A 114 -0.30 -6.93 14.18
N VAL A 115 0.03 -7.06 12.89
CA VAL A 115 0.81 -8.19 12.35
C VAL A 115 2.30 -7.88 12.11
N GLU A 116 2.80 -6.77 12.66
CA GLU A 116 4.17 -6.27 12.47
C GLU A 116 4.60 -6.04 11.00
N GLY A 117 3.62 -5.88 10.10
CA GLY A 117 3.81 -5.70 8.66
C GLY A 117 4.09 -4.25 8.25
N LEU A 118 5.25 -3.69 8.64
CA LEU A 118 5.60 -2.28 8.37
C LEU A 118 5.51 -1.88 6.89
N SER A 119 5.89 -2.77 5.97
CA SER A 119 5.81 -2.53 4.52
C SER A 119 4.35 -2.46 4.01
N LEU A 120 3.46 -3.27 4.58
CA LEU A 120 2.04 -3.25 4.26
C LEU A 120 1.37 -1.94 4.72
N SER A 121 1.71 -1.51 5.93
CA SER A 121 1.21 -0.26 6.51
C SER A 121 1.70 0.95 5.72
N SER A 122 2.99 1.00 5.34
CA SER A 122 3.53 2.16 4.64
C SER A 122 2.92 2.35 3.25
N GLY A 123 2.79 1.29 2.45
CA GLY A 123 2.19 1.37 1.11
C GLY A 123 0.72 1.78 1.15
N SER A 124 -0.06 1.21 2.07
CA SER A 124 -1.49 1.52 2.23
C SER A 124 -1.71 2.93 2.79
N PHE A 125 -0.82 3.41 3.66
CA PHE A 125 -0.84 4.77 4.17
C PHE A 125 -0.52 5.80 3.07
N MET A 126 0.44 5.50 2.18
CA MET A 126 0.72 6.36 1.02
C MET A 126 -0.48 6.44 0.06
N LEU A 127 -1.17 5.31 -0.19
CA LEU A 127 -2.41 5.30 -0.98
C LEU A 127 -3.49 6.18 -0.34
N PHE A 128 -3.70 6.03 0.98
CA PHE A 128 -4.62 6.88 1.74
C PHE A 128 -4.28 8.36 1.58
N LEU A 129 -3.01 8.73 1.75
CA LEU A 129 -2.57 10.12 1.73
C LEU A 129 -2.73 10.74 0.34
N THR A 130 -2.42 9.98 -0.70
CA THR A 130 -2.60 10.39 -2.11
C THR A 130 -4.08 10.66 -2.40
N ASN A 131 -4.96 9.74 -2.00
CA ASN A 131 -6.40 9.91 -2.17
C ASN A 131 -6.94 11.11 -1.38
N LEU A 132 -6.50 11.27 -0.13
CA LEU A 132 -6.90 12.38 0.72
C LEU A 132 -6.55 13.74 0.09
N VAL A 133 -5.30 13.90 -0.36
CA VAL A 133 -4.84 15.14 -1.00
C VAL A 133 -5.59 15.38 -2.31
N GLY A 134 -5.79 14.34 -3.13
CA GLY A 134 -6.55 14.44 -4.38
C GLY A 134 -8.00 14.89 -4.16
N ILE A 135 -8.68 14.35 -3.13
CA ILE A 135 -10.04 14.75 -2.76
C ILE A 135 -10.07 16.21 -2.30
N ILE A 136 -9.15 16.63 -1.42
CA ILE A 136 -9.10 18.02 -0.91
C ILE A 136 -8.82 19.00 -2.07
N LEU A 137 -7.88 18.68 -2.95
CA LEU A 137 -7.50 19.51 -4.08
C LEU A 137 -8.68 19.74 -5.02
N THR A 138 -9.35 18.66 -5.45
CA THR A 138 -10.46 18.74 -6.40
C THR A 138 -11.70 19.38 -5.80
N ALA A 139 -12.01 19.12 -4.53
CA ALA A 139 -13.09 19.82 -3.83
C ALA A 139 -12.81 21.32 -3.70
N SER A 140 -11.55 21.70 -3.43
CA SER A 140 -11.12 23.12 -3.38
C SER A 140 -11.30 23.81 -4.72
N VAL A 141 -10.94 23.13 -5.82
CA VAL A 141 -11.15 23.62 -7.18
C VAL A 141 -12.64 23.85 -7.46
N VAL A 142 -13.52 22.93 -7.06
CA VAL A 142 -14.98 23.10 -7.21
C VAL A 142 -15.47 24.33 -6.43
N PHE A 143 -15.05 24.52 -5.18
CA PHE A 143 -15.44 25.69 -4.39
C PHE A 143 -14.98 27.02 -5.00
N LEU A 144 -13.83 27.04 -5.67
CA LEU A 144 -13.33 28.21 -6.38
C LEU A 144 -14.14 28.51 -7.64
N PHE A 145 -14.53 27.49 -8.40
CA PHE A 145 -15.42 27.66 -9.55
C PHE A 145 -16.79 28.21 -9.16
N GLU A 146 -17.31 27.77 -8.01
CA GLU A 146 -18.58 28.22 -7.45
C GLU A 146 -18.45 29.52 -6.64
N SER A 147 -17.31 30.21 -6.74
CA SER A 147 -17.08 31.54 -6.15
C SER A 147 -17.18 31.63 -4.62
N TYR A 148 -16.99 30.53 -3.88
CA TYR A 148 -16.97 30.54 -2.41
C TYR A 148 -15.70 31.15 -1.81
N GLY A 149 -14.66 31.40 -2.61
CA GLY A 149 -13.43 32.04 -2.16
C GLY A 149 -12.71 32.82 -3.24
N SER A 150 -11.49 33.27 -2.94
CA SER A 150 -10.70 34.11 -3.84
C SER A 150 -9.57 33.31 -4.47
N TRP A 151 -9.54 33.25 -5.80
CA TRP A 151 -8.44 32.67 -6.57
C TRP A 151 -7.07 33.18 -6.13
N LYS A 152 -6.95 34.49 -5.88
CA LYS A 152 -5.68 35.13 -5.45
C LYS A 152 -5.19 34.64 -4.08
N LYS A 153 -6.11 34.31 -3.17
CA LYS A 153 -5.78 33.83 -1.82
C LYS A 153 -5.57 32.32 -1.79
N ALA A 154 -6.31 31.59 -2.62
CA ALA A 154 -6.27 30.14 -2.66
C ALA A 154 -5.10 29.57 -3.48
N THR A 155 -4.47 30.35 -4.36
CA THR A 155 -3.34 29.90 -5.20
C THR A 155 -2.20 29.28 -4.39
N ALA A 156 -1.82 29.89 -3.27
CA ALA A 156 -0.76 29.36 -2.40
C ALA A 156 -1.14 28.00 -1.79
N SER A 157 -2.37 27.87 -1.31
CA SER A 157 -2.89 26.61 -0.75
C SER A 157 -3.03 25.52 -1.81
N LEU A 158 -3.52 25.86 -3.01
CA LEU A 158 -3.61 24.93 -4.13
C LEU A 158 -2.23 24.46 -4.59
N PHE A 159 -1.26 25.37 -4.69
CA PHE A 159 0.12 25.00 -5.03
C PHE A 159 0.72 24.10 -3.96
N GLY A 160 0.47 24.38 -2.68
CA GLY A 160 0.88 23.51 -1.57
C GLY A 160 0.28 22.10 -1.66
N LEU A 161 -1.01 21.99 -2.00
CA LEU A 161 -1.68 20.69 -2.20
C LEU A 161 -1.16 19.96 -3.45
N LEU A 162 -0.88 20.68 -4.54
CA LEU A 162 -0.32 20.10 -5.76
C LEU A 162 1.11 19.60 -5.52
N ALA A 163 1.91 20.40 -4.83
CA ALA A 163 3.27 20.06 -4.45
C ALA A 163 3.31 18.87 -3.49
N SER A 164 2.40 18.80 -2.51
CA SER A 164 2.31 17.64 -1.62
C SER A 164 1.90 16.38 -2.39
N LEU A 165 0.94 16.48 -3.31
CA LEU A 165 0.54 15.35 -4.16
C LEU A 165 1.72 14.81 -4.98
N ILE A 166 2.49 15.69 -5.63
CA ILE A 166 3.69 15.32 -6.39
C ILE A 166 4.74 14.71 -5.45
N MET A 167 4.99 15.34 -4.31
CA MET A 167 5.96 14.89 -3.32
C MET A 167 5.63 13.51 -2.73
N ILE A 168 4.35 13.18 -2.55
CA ILE A 168 3.90 11.86 -2.09
C ILE A 168 4.00 10.82 -3.21
N THR A 169 3.71 11.23 -4.46
CA THR A 169 3.72 10.34 -5.65
C THR A 169 5.15 9.95 -6.09
N LEU A 170 6.16 10.78 -5.80
CA LEU A 170 7.56 10.50 -6.15
C LEU A 170 8.16 9.28 -5.44
N PRO A 171 8.17 9.18 -4.09
CA PRO A 171 8.68 8.02 -3.37
C PRO A 171 7.84 6.76 -3.63
N LEU A 172 6.55 6.94 -3.92
CA LEU A 172 5.65 5.86 -4.34
C LEU A 172 6.19 5.10 -5.56
N ASN A 173 6.78 5.77 -6.54
CA ASN A 173 7.36 5.13 -7.73
C ASN A 173 8.59 4.26 -7.40
N PHE A 174 9.36 4.62 -6.38
CA PHE A 174 10.51 3.83 -5.93
C PHE A 174 10.07 2.58 -5.16
N SER A 175 9.11 2.71 -4.24
CA SER A 175 8.52 1.55 -3.54
C SER A 175 7.78 0.60 -4.50
N PHE A 176 7.19 1.14 -5.58
CA PHE A 176 6.53 0.34 -6.63
C PHE A 176 7.53 -0.51 -7.42
N ARG A 177 8.75 -0.01 -7.67
CA ARG A 177 9.82 -0.77 -8.32
C ARG A 177 10.29 -1.95 -7.47
N GLU A 178 10.53 -1.73 -6.18
CA GLU A 178 10.94 -2.78 -5.24
C GLU A 178 9.89 -3.90 -5.17
N MET A 179 8.61 -3.53 -5.07
CA MET A 179 7.50 -4.47 -5.03
C MET A 179 7.24 -5.19 -6.37
N ILE A 180 7.45 -4.54 -7.52
CA ILE A 180 7.37 -5.21 -8.84
C ILE A 180 8.49 -6.24 -8.96
N ILE A 181 9.70 -5.89 -8.56
CA ILE A 181 10.87 -6.78 -8.59
C ILE A 181 10.62 -8.00 -7.70
N GLU A 182 10.10 -7.80 -6.48
CA GLU A 182 9.77 -8.91 -5.57
C GLU A 182 8.70 -9.83 -6.16
N ASN A 183 7.65 -9.28 -6.78
CA ASN A 183 6.58 -10.09 -7.38
C ASN A 183 7.02 -10.82 -8.65
N GLN A 184 7.88 -10.24 -9.48
CA GLN A 184 8.43 -10.89 -10.66
C GLN A 184 9.37 -12.04 -10.26
N ILE A 185 10.18 -11.86 -9.22
CA ILE A 185 11.04 -12.90 -8.66
C ILE A 185 10.19 -14.03 -8.06
N ARG A 186 9.15 -13.72 -7.26
CA ARG A 186 8.21 -14.72 -6.74
C ARG A 186 7.48 -15.48 -7.86
N HIS A 187 7.07 -14.80 -8.93
CA HIS A 187 6.36 -15.43 -10.03
C HIS A 187 7.27 -16.33 -10.88
N GLU A 188 8.52 -15.91 -11.14
CA GLU A 188 9.49 -16.75 -11.86
C GLU A 188 9.98 -17.93 -11.03
N LEU A 189 10.12 -17.77 -9.72
CA LEU A 189 10.43 -18.88 -8.80
C LEU A 189 9.25 -19.86 -8.70
N ALA A 190 8.01 -19.38 -8.62
CA ALA A 190 6.82 -20.23 -8.64
C ALA A 190 6.62 -20.94 -9.99
N LYS A 191 6.95 -20.29 -11.11
CA LYS A 191 6.86 -20.86 -12.47
C LYS A 191 7.94 -21.92 -12.73
N ARG A 192 9.16 -21.74 -12.20
CA ARG A 192 10.19 -22.79 -12.17
C ARG A 192 9.78 -23.97 -11.29
N HIS A 193 9.17 -23.71 -10.13
CA HIS A 193 8.66 -24.76 -9.25
C HIS A 193 7.57 -25.61 -9.94
N ARG A 194 6.63 -25.00 -10.67
CA ARG A 194 5.65 -25.72 -11.50
C ARG A 194 6.29 -26.53 -12.64
N LYS A 195 7.43 -26.10 -13.19
CA LYS A 195 8.13 -26.79 -14.28
C LYS A 195 9.06 -27.91 -13.77
N HIS A 196 9.24 -28.05 -12.46
CA HIS A 196 10.04 -29.09 -11.81
C HIS A 196 9.22 -29.91 -10.80
N LYS A 197 7.88 -29.93 -10.95
CA LYS A 197 6.94 -30.70 -10.12
C LYS A 197 7.17 -32.23 -10.14
N ASP A 198 8.04 -32.72 -11.03
CA ASP A 198 8.46 -34.13 -11.09
C ASP A 198 9.65 -34.47 -10.16
N ARG A 199 10.13 -33.54 -9.34
CA ARG A 199 11.10 -33.82 -8.26
C ARG A 199 10.61 -33.20 -6.95
N GLU A 200 10.04 -34.04 -6.09
CA GLU A 200 9.35 -33.72 -4.83
C GLU A 200 10.16 -32.98 -3.74
N ASP A 201 11.41 -32.57 -3.94
CA ASP A 201 12.33 -32.47 -2.80
C ASP A 201 12.93 -31.07 -2.53
N SER A 202 12.15 -29.98 -2.63
CA SER A 202 12.55 -28.70 -2.02
C SER A 202 11.42 -27.68 -1.97
N LEU A 203 10.97 -27.31 -0.77
CA LEU A 203 10.04 -26.20 -0.56
C LEU A 203 10.85 -24.91 -0.42
N ILE A 204 10.74 -24.02 -1.42
CA ILE A 204 11.23 -22.65 -1.30
C ILE A 204 10.15 -21.86 -0.56
N THR A 205 10.34 -21.66 0.74
CA THR A 205 9.29 -21.16 1.64
C THR A 205 9.28 -19.63 1.72
N LYS A 206 10.43 -18.98 1.56
CA LYS A 206 10.52 -17.51 1.68
C LYS A 206 11.66 -16.96 0.82
N VAL A 207 11.38 -15.89 0.10
CA VAL A 207 12.38 -15.15 -0.70
C VAL A 207 12.24 -13.69 -0.28
N ASP A 208 13.29 -13.18 0.35
CA ASP A 208 13.40 -11.79 0.79
C ASP A 208 14.39 -11.07 -0.14
N VAL A 209 14.01 -9.93 -0.69
CA VAL A 209 14.82 -9.19 -1.65
C VAL A 209 15.07 -7.80 -1.09
N GLN A 210 16.34 -7.49 -0.83
CA GLN A 210 16.77 -6.22 -0.29
C GLN A 210 17.58 -5.48 -1.36
N LEU A 211 17.10 -4.30 -1.76
CA LEU A 211 17.85 -3.40 -2.63
C LEU A 211 18.82 -2.57 -1.78
N LYS A 212 20.12 -2.71 -2.06
CA LYS A 212 21.16 -1.80 -1.58
C LYS A 212 21.63 -0.94 -2.76
N GLU A 213 22.09 0.27 -2.47
CA GLU A 213 22.36 1.36 -3.43
C GLU A 213 23.17 0.97 -4.70
N ASP A 214 23.88 -0.16 -4.71
CA ASP A 214 24.68 -0.62 -5.84
C ASP A 214 24.50 -2.12 -6.19
N LYS A 215 23.66 -2.88 -5.45
CA LYS A 215 23.47 -4.34 -5.64
C LYS A 215 22.09 -4.81 -5.18
N ILE A 216 21.50 -5.77 -5.90
CA ILE A 216 20.27 -6.46 -5.49
C ILE A 216 20.67 -7.66 -4.63
N VAL A 217 20.31 -7.67 -3.35
CA VAL A 217 20.53 -8.81 -2.46
C VAL A 217 19.28 -9.68 -2.44
N VAL A 218 19.39 -10.93 -2.89
CA VAL A 218 18.31 -11.92 -2.88
C VAL A 218 18.63 -12.95 -1.80
N ILE A 219 17.80 -13.01 -0.76
CA ILE A 219 17.87 -14.01 0.31
C ILE A 219 16.80 -15.07 0.01
N ALA A 220 17.21 -16.29 -0.27
CA ALA A 220 16.30 -17.42 -0.48
C ALA A 220 16.43 -18.42 0.66
N ASP A 221 15.34 -18.66 1.39
CA ASP A 221 15.23 -19.71 2.40
C ASP A 221 14.74 -20.99 1.72
N VAL A 222 15.60 -22.01 1.69
CA VAL A 222 15.33 -23.30 1.04
C VAL A 222 15.29 -24.39 2.11
N ILE A 223 14.19 -25.14 2.13
CA ILE A 223 14.02 -26.27 3.03
C ILE A 223 14.44 -27.55 2.30
N ILE A 224 15.37 -28.32 2.89
CA ILE A 224 15.95 -29.54 2.28
C ILE A 224 15.97 -30.68 3.31
N THR A 225 15.69 -31.90 2.88
CA THR A 225 15.72 -33.12 3.71
C THR A 225 17.18 -33.54 4.04
N PRO A 226 17.51 -33.95 5.29
CA PRO A 226 18.87 -34.20 5.78
C PRO A 226 19.73 -35.14 4.92
N ASP A 227 19.12 -36.13 4.30
CA ASP A 227 19.72 -37.20 3.49
C ASP A 227 20.36 -36.73 2.16
N ARG A 228 20.20 -35.44 1.80
CA ARG A 228 20.79 -34.85 0.59
C ARG A 228 21.70 -33.64 0.80
N LEU A 229 21.99 -33.26 2.05
CA LEU A 229 22.96 -32.18 2.34
C LEU A 229 24.36 -32.46 1.77
N ASP A 230 24.75 -33.75 1.67
CA ASP A 230 26.08 -34.14 1.17
C ASP A 230 26.20 -34.21 -0.36
N LYS A 231 25.10 -34.08 -1.12
CA LYS A 231 25.08 -34.29 -2.60
C LYS A 231 24.85 -33.02 -3.42
N ILE A 232 24.59 -31.89 -2.78
CA ILE A 232 24.42 -30.61 -3.46
C ILE A 232 25.71 -29.84 -3.26
N ASP A 233 26.59 -29.82 -4.27
CA ASP A 233 27.73 -28.90 -4.28
C ASP A 233 27.16 -27.47 -4.42
N PRO A 234 27.07 -26.67 -3.33
CA PRO A 234 26.22 -25.49 -3.29
C PRO A 234 26.77 -24.41 -4.23
N GLU A 235 28.08 -24.34 -4.43
CA GLU A 235 28.70 -23.19 -5.06
C GLU A 235 28.45 -23.08 -6.58
N GLU A 236 28.45 -24.20 -7.32
CA GLU A 236 28.42 -24.14 -8.79
C GLU A 236 27.00 -23.81 -9.31
N ASN A 237 25.98 -24.42 -8.70
CA ASN A 237 24.58 -24.18 -9.06
C ASN A 237 24.09 -22.80 -8.56
N LEU A 238 24.60 -22.32 -7.42
CA LEU A 238 24.31 -20.98 -6.94
C LEU A 238 24.97 -19.91 -7.80
N LYS A 239 26.22 -20.10 -8.26
CA LYS A 239 26.90 -19.18 -9.20
C LYS A 239 26.18 -19.12 -10.56
N LYS A 240 25.71 -20.26 -11.10
CA LYS A 240 24.89 -20.28 -12.33
C LYS A 240 23.57 -19.55 -12.16
N THR A 241 22.91 -19.74 -11.02
CA THR A 241 21.64 -19.05 -10.71
C THR A 241 21.84 -17.55 -10.52
N GLN A 242 22.90 -17.15 -9.81
CA GLN A 242 23.29 -15.75 -9.63
C GLN A 242 23.57 -15.07 -10.97
N LYS A 243 24.32 -15.72 -11.87
CA LYS A 243 24.68 -15.17 -13.19
C LYS A 243 23.44 -14.92 -14.06
N ILE A 244 22.51 -15.89 -14.11
CA ILE A 244 21.25 -15.76 -14.86
C ILE A 244 20.37 -14.63 -14.30
N LEU A 245 20.32 -14.49 -12.97
CA LEU A 245 19.59 -13.40 -12.32
C LEU A 245 20.24 -12.04 -12.63
N SER A 246 21.57 -11.95 -12.60
CA SER A 246 22.29 -10.72 -12.92
C SER A 246 22.09 -10.29 -14.38
N ASP A 247 22.15 -11.24 -15.33
CA ASP A 247 21.96 -10.97 -16.75
C ASP A 247 20.53 -10.50 -17.08
N LYS A 248 19.51 -11.04 -16.39
CA LYS A 248 18.11 -10.63 -16.59
C LYS A 248 17.75 -9.32 -15.90
N MET A 249 18.36 -9.03 -14.75
CA MET A 249 18.04 -7.85 -13.94
C MET A 249 18.84 -6.61 -14.36
N GLY A 250 19.85 -6.75 -15.23
CA GLY A 250 20.68 -5.64 -15.72
C GLY A 250 21.52 -4.97 -14.63
N GLN A 251 21.67 -5.62 -13.46
CA GLN A 251 22.39 -5.14 -12.29
C GLN A 251 23.10 -6.32 -11.60
N PRO A 252 24.18 -6.06 -10.83
CA PRO A 252 24.84 -7.09 -10.02
C PRO A 252 23.91 -7.60 -8.91
N VAL A 253 23.68 -8.92 -8.90
CA VAL A 253 22.84 -9.62 -7.90
C VAL A 253 23.74 -10.38 -6.93
N GLU A 254 23.56 -10.16 -5.63
CA GLU A 254 24.16 -10.95 -4.55
C GLU A 254 23.12 -11.98 -4.07
N LEU A 255 23.39 -13.27 -4.29
CA LEU A 255 22.49 -14.35 -3.89
C LEU A 255 22.97 -14.96 -2.57
N ARG A 256 22.15 -14.87 -1.52
CA ARG A 256 22.37 -15.51 -0.22
C ARG A 256 21.34 -16.61 -0.03
N VAL A 257 21.79 -17.85 0.16
CA VAL A 257 20.89 -18.98 0.38
C VAL A 257 21.06 -19.49 1.80
N ARG A 258 19.96 -19.59 2.54
CA ARG A 258 19.91 -20.23 3.86
C ARG A 258 19.19 -21.55 3.72
N VAL A 259 19.84 -22.62 4.15
CA VAL A 259 19.31 -23.98 4.07
C VAL A 259 18.86 -24.41 5.46
N PHE A 260 17.60 -24.83 5.57
CA PHE A 260 17.05 -25.38 6.82
C PHE A 260 16.77 -26.87 6.65
N PRO A 261 17.38 -27.75 7.47
CA PRO A 261 17.04 -29.17 7.48
C PRO A 261 15.67 -29.40 8.12
N ILE A 262 14.84 -30.30 7.56
CA ILE A 262 13.59 -30.74 8.17
C ILE A 262 13.50 -32.26 8.27
N ASP A 263 13.00 -32.77 9.39
CA ASP A 263 12.64 -34.17 9.57
C ASP A 263 11.13 -34.34 9.37
N ILE A 264 10.73 -35.27 8.50
CA ILE A 264 9.32 -35.59 8.23
C ILE A 264 8.95 -36.81 9.05
N LEU A 265 8.12 -36.62 10.09
CA LEU A 265 7.54 -37.72 10.88
C LEU A 265 6.20 -38.13 10.27
N ASN A 266 6.15 -39.30 9.64
CA ASN A 266 4.92 -39.87 9.10
C ASN A 266 4.20 -40.67 10.19
N PHE A 267 2.93 -40.35 10.42
CA PHE A 267 2.03 -41.15 11.23
C PHE A 267 0.96 -41.73 10.31
N GLU A 268 0.97 -43.05 10.11
CA GLU A 268 -0.18 -43.77 9.54
C GLU A 268 -1.23 -43.92 10.65
N ALA A 269 -2.48 -43.57 10.34
CA ALA A 269 -3.59 -43.85 11.24
C ALA A 269 -4.01 -45.31 11.03
N ASP A 270 -3.94 -46.12 12.09
CA ASP A 270 -4.50 -47.48 12.13
C ASP A 270 -6.02 -47.49 11.92
#